data_AF-A0A9X9WSY9-F1
#
_entry.id   AF-A0A9X9WSY9-F1
#
_cell.length_a   1.000
_cell.length_b   1.000
_cell.length_c   1.000
_cell.angle_alpha   90.00
_cell.angle_beta   90.00
_cell.angle_gamma   90.00
#
_symmetry.space_group_name_H-M   'P 1'
#
loop_
_entity.id
_entity.type
_entity.pdbx_description
1 polymer ?
#
loop_
_entity_poly.entity_id
_entity_poly.type
_entity_poly.pdbx_seq_one_letter_code
_entity_poly.pdbx_strand_id
1 'polypeptide(L)'
;MSGAASIELRLSTAAQLFNTLDPAPFREGDLAPDAEQYILDWVEDLPAHAPLAILVHLPAAEAATPAAASIPDSLRAFFAHRADAAARQIRENFRSGRHALVIGLAILSACLALAVTLAPEGEAIGAARIAQESLVILGWVALWRPAEIFLYDWLPIARRRARFRRLAGATLTVLGDTPVQPMRRQPS
;
A
#
# COMPACT_ATOMS: atom_id res chain seq x y z
N MET A 1 20.93 -0.17 24.52
CA MET A 1 21.16 -0.98 23.31
C MET A 1 19.81 -1.10 22.62
N SER A 2 19.58 -0.35 21.55
CA SER A 2 18.27 -0.32 20.89
C SER A 2 18.05 -1.67 20.21
N GLY A 3 17.16 -2.49 20.75
CA GLY A 3 16.83 -3.80 20.17
C GLY A 3 16.37 -3.58 18.73
N ALA A 4 17.06 -4.18 17.77
CA ALA A 4 16.55 -4.21 16.39
C ALA A 4 15.21 -4.94 16.40
N ALA A 5 14.22 -4.36 15.74
CA ALA A 5 12.93 -5.02 15.58
C ALA A 5 13.15 -6.24 14.67
N SER A 6 12.95 -7.44 15.19
CA SER A 6 13.18 -8.69 14.46
C SER A 6 11.87 -9.39 14.13
N ILE A 7 11.75 -9.87 12.89
CA ILE A 7 10.70 -10.78 12.43
C ILE A 7 11.34 -12.14 12.24
N GLU A 8 10.90 -13.14 12.98
CA GLU A 8 11.39 -14.51 12.85
C GLU A 8 10.41 -15.35 12.03
N LEU A 9 10.91 -15.92 10.94
CA LEU A 9 10.17 -16.81 10.05
C LEU A 9 10.74 -18.22 10.20
N ARG A 10 9.96 -19.15 10.75
CA ARG A 10 10.34 -20.56 10.85
C ARG A 10 9.71 -21.32 9.71
N LEU A 11 10.54 -21.87 8.84
CA LEU A 11 10.11 -22.62 7.67
C LEU A 11 10.63 -24.05 7.77
N SER A 12 9.81 -25.04 7.43
CA SER A 12 10.30 -26.41 7.34
C SER A 12 11.09 -26.64 6.07
N THR A 13 10.73 -25.92 5.00
CA THR A 13 11.45 -25.95 3.73
C THR A 13 11.56 -24.57 3.08
N ALA A 14 12.63 -24.30 2.33
CA ALA A 14 12.80 -23.06 1.57
C ALA A 14 11.66 -22.83 0.56
N ALA A 15 11.05 -23.91 0.06
CA ALA A 15 9.92 -23.86 -0.87
C ALA A 15 8.63 -23.32 -0.23
N GLN A 16 8.42 -23.43 1.09
CA GLN A 16 7.21 -22.91 1.76
C GLN A 16 7.09 -21.38 1.67
N LEU A 17 8.22 -20.69 1.53
CA LEU A 17 8.23 -19.25 1.36
C LEU A 17 7.72 -18.85 -0.03
N PHE A 18 7.87 -19.72 -1.02
CA PHE A 18 7.54 -19.43 -2.40
C PHE A 18 6.24 -20.12 -2.80
N ASN A 19 5.46 -19.48 -3.66
CA ASN A 19 4.23 -20.07 -4.16
C ASN A 19 4.54 -21.24 -5.12
N THR A 20 4.52 -22.49 -4.62
CA THR A 20 4.73 -23.70 -5.43
C THR A 20 3.49 -24.15 -6.22
N LEU A 21 2.36 -23.43 -6.13
CA LEU A 21 1.06 -23.89 -6.65
C LEU A 21 0.52 -23.07 -7.84
N ASP A 22 1.26 -22.08 -8.37
CA ASP A 22 0.75 -21.29 -9.49
C ASP A 22 1.34 -21.78 -10.85
N PRO A 23 0.53 -22.39 -11.73
CA PRO A 23 0.95 -22.82 -13.08
C PRO A 23 1.15 -21.65 -14.07
N ALA A 24 1.20 -20.39 -13.59
CA ALA A 24 1.43 -19.23 -14.43
C ALA A 24 2.89 -19.24 -14.97
N PRO A 25 3.10 -19.17 -16.30
CA PRO A 25 4.40 -19.44 -16.95
C PRO A 25 5.51 -18.39 -16.69
N PHE A 26 5.28 -17.39 -15.83
CA PHE A 26 6.22 -16.28 -15.64
C PHE A 26 6.22 -15.75 -14.21
N ARG A 27 6.67 -16.55 -13.22
CA ARG A 27 7.36 -16.08 -11.99
C ARG A 27 7.76 -17.24 -11.09
N GLU A 28 8.99 -17.70 -11.23
CA GLU A 28 9.71 -18.33 -10.12
C GLU A 28 9.97 -17.22 -9.07
N GLY A 29 9.47 -17.36 -7.85
CA GLY A 29 9.86 -16.50 -6.73
C GLY A 29 8.82 -15.52 -6.15
N ASP A 30 7.52 -15.68 -6.43
CA ASP A 30 6.51 -14.93 -5.67
C ASP A 30 6.33 -15.54 -4.26
N LEU A 31 6.39 -14.68 -3.24
CA LEU A 31 6.14 -15.04 -1.84
C LEU A 31 4.71 -15.60 -1.71
N ALA A 32 4.54 -16.70 -0.98
CA ALA A 32 3.22 -17.24 -0.71
C ALA A 32 2.33 -16.15 -0.05
N PRO A 33 1.04 -15.99 -0.45
CA PRO A 33 0.17 -14.94 0.09
C PRO A 33 0.09 -14.92 1.62
N ASP A 34 0.06 -16.11 2.23
CA ASP A 34 0.03 -16.26 3.69
C ASP A 34 1.31 -15.75 4.36
N ALA A 35 2.47 -15.98 3.73
CA ALA A 35 3.76 -15.49 4.22
C ALA A 35 3.88 -13.97 4.04
N GLU A 36 3.37 -13.40 2.93
CA GLU A 36 3.29 -11.95 2.74
C GLU A 36 2.45 -11.31 3.84
N GLN A 37 1.24 -11.84 4.09
CA GLN A 37 0.34 -11.29 5.09
C GLN A 37 0.94 -11.39 6.49
N TYR A 38 1.51 -12.55 6.85
CA TYR A 38 2.17 -12.72 8.15
C TYR A 38 3.28 -11.70 8.41
N ILE A 39 4.12 -11.44 7.41
CA ILE A 39 5.20 -10.45 7.53
C ILE A 39 4.62 -9.03 7.64
N LEU A 40 3.57 -8.72 6.88
CA LEU A 40 2.92 -7.40 6.91
C LEU A 40 2.26 -7.10 8.26
N ASP A 41 1.58 -8.08 8.83
CA ASP A 41 0.93 -7.97 10.15
C ASP A 41 1.99 -7.70 11.23
N TRP A 42 3.13 -8.40 11.18
CA TRP A 42 4.26 -8.13 12.08
C TRP A 42 4.83 -6.72 11.93
N VAL A 43 4.99 -6.22 10.71
CA VAL A 43 5.55 -4.88 10.47
C VAL A 43 4.64 -3.78 11.02
N GLU A 44 3.34 -4.02 11.09
CA GLU A 44 2.36 -3.05 11.60
C GLU A 44 2.55 -2.79 13.10
N ASP A 45 2.94 -3.81 13.87
CA ASP A 45 3.18 -3.73 15.30
C ASP A 45 4.57 -3.16 15.66
N LEU A 46 5.49 -3.06 14.69
CA LEU A 46 6.86 -2.64 14.93
C LEU A 46 7.05 -1.12 14.80
N PRO A 47 7.84 -0.49 15.69
CA PRO A 47 8.09 0.95 15.66
C PRO A 47 8.66 1.39 14.30
N ALA A 48 8.04 2.40 13.68
CA ALA A 48 8.27 2.77 12.27
C ALA A 48 9.71 3.15 11.92
N HIS A 49 10.51 3.57 12.90
CA HIS A 49 11.88 4.07 12.72
C HIS A 49 12.97 3.11 13.22
N ALA A 50 12.61 1.96 13.77
CA ALA A 50 13.61 0.98 14.21
C ALA A 50 14.16 0.18 13.02
N PRO A 51 15.47 -0.12 13.02
CA PRO A 51 16.05 -1.02 12.03
C PRO A 51 15.34 -2.37 12.10
N LEU A 52 14.95 -2.88 10.94
CA LEU A 52 14.19 -4.12 10.78
C LEU A 52 15.14 -5.24 10.37
N ALA A 53 15.09 -6.35 11.08
CA ALA A 53 15.77 -7.59 10.73
C ALA A 53 14.74 -8.69 10.47
N ILE A 54 14.95 -9.48 9.43
CA ILE A 54 14.16 -10.68 9.14
C ILE A 54 15.09 -11.88 9.27
N LEU A 55 14.77 -12.77 10.21
CA LEU A 55 15.52 -13.98 10.51
C LEU A 55 14.73 -15.17 9.99
N VAL A 56 15.27 -15.87 8.99
CA VAL A 56 14.64 -17.06 8.41
C VAL A 56 15.31 -18.29 8.99
N HIS A 57 14.60 -19.02 9.84
CA HIS A 57 15.05 -20.28 10.41
C HIS A 57 14.66 -21.43 9.50
N LEU A 58 15.65 -22.18 9.05
CA LEU A 58 15.51 -23.40 8.26
C LEU A 58 16.19 -24.56 8.99
N PRO A 59 15.76 -25.82 8.77
CA PRO A 59 16.54 -26.98 9.20
C PRO A 59 17.96 -26.91 8.64
N ALA A 60 18.96 -27.32 9.41
CA ALA A 60 20.37 -27.22 8.99
C ALA A 60 20.66 -27.84 7.60
N ALA A 61 19.98 -28.93 7.26
CA ALA A 61 20.08 -29.57 5.94
C ALA A 61 19.57 -28.68 4.80
N GLU A 62 18.54 -27.87 5.05
CA GLU A 62 17.94 -26.94 4.08
C GLU A 62 18.68 -25.61 4.04
N ALA A 63 19.15 -25.11 5.18
CA ALA A 63 19.90 -23.85 5.28
C ALA A 63 21.21 -23.88 4.46
N ALA A 64 21.79 -25.07 4.25
CA ALA A 64 22.99 -25.27 3.44
C ALA A 64 22.73 -25.31 1.92
N THR A 65 21.47 -25.26 1.48
CA THR A 65 21.12 -25.36 0.06
C THR A 65 21.33 -24.02 -0.68
N PRO A 66 21.66 -24.05 -1.99
CA PRO A 66 21.71 -22.84 -2.81
C PRO A 66 20.37 -22.08 -2.84
N ALA A 67 19.26 -22.81 -2.74
CA ALA A 67 17.92 -22.22 -2.64
C ALA A 67 17.78 -21.34 -1.39
N ALA A 68 18.25 -21.82 -0.23
CA ALA A 68 18.24 -21.03 1.01
C ALA A 68 19.12 -19.77 0.92
N ALA A 69 20.27 -19.85 0.25
CA ALA A 69 21.15 -18.69 0.04
C ALA A 69 20.50 -17.57 -0.81
N SER A 70 19.56 -17.93 -1.70
CA SER A 70 18.85 -16.97 -2.55
C SER A 70 17.65 -16.28 -1.88
N ILE A 71 17.18 -16.79 -0.73
CA ILE A 71 16.00 -16.27 -0.02
C ILE A 71 16.11 -14.77 0.29
N PRO A 72 17.21 -14.24 0.86
CA PRO A 72 17.34 -12.82 1.15
C PRO A 72 17.15 -11.93 -0.08
N ASP A 73 17.78 -12.28 -1.20
CA ASP A 73 17.72 -11.48 -2.42
C ASP A 73 16.35 -11.56 -3.08
N SER A 74 15.72 -12.74 -3.09
CA SER A 74 14.35 -12.92 -3.59
C SER A 74 13.33 -12.13 -2.77
N LEU A 75 13.40 -12.17 -1.43
CA LEU A 75 12.54 -11.36 -0.55
C LEU A 75 12.75 -9.86 -0.79
N ARG A 76 13.99 -9.41 -0.90
CA ARG A 76 14.32 -8.02 -1.20
C ARG A 76 13.72 -7.58 -2.53
N ALA A 77 13.90 -8.38 -3.58
CA ALA A 77 13.36 -8.10 -4.92
C ALA A 77 11.83 -8.06 -4.91
N PHE A 78 11.17 -9.00 -4.22
CA PHE A 78 9.72 -9.05 -4.08
C PHE A 78 9.17 -7.78 -3.41
N PHE A 79 9.70 -7.40 -2.24
CA PHE A 79 9.24 -6.20 -1.53
C PHE A 79 9.55 -4.90 -2.27
N ALA A 80 10.68 -4.83 -2.98
CA ALA A 80 10.98 -3.70 -3.87
C ALA A 80 9.96 -3.61 -5.01
N HIS A 81 9.63 -4.73 -5.66
CA HIS A 81 8.62 -4.77 -6.71
C HIS A 81 7.23 -4.33 -6.20
N ARG A 82 6.83 -4.79 -5.01
CA ARG A 82 5.58 -4.37 -4.35
C ARG A 82 5.57 -2.88 -4.00
N ALA A 83 6.69 -2.32 -3.55
CA ALA A 83 6.82 -0.88 -3.30
C ALA A 83 6.67 -0.06 -4.58
N ASP A 84 7.22 -0.53 -5.70
CA ASP A 84 7.09 0.11 -7.01
C ASP A 84 5.69 -0.02 -7.59
N ALA A 85 5.02 -1.16 -7.39
CA ALA A 85 3.62 -1.35 -7.74
C ALA A 85 2.72 -0.36 -6.98
N ALA A 86 2.91 -0.22 -5.67
CA ALA A 86 2.19 0.78 -4.88
C ALA A 86 2.49 2.22 -5.36
N ALA A 87 3.72 2.51 -5.78
CA ALA A 87 4.06 3.81 -6.35
C ALA A 87 3.35 4.08 -7.69
N ARG A 88 3.19 3.06 -8.54
CA ARG A 88 2.39 3.13 -9.78
C ARG A 88 0.92 3.40 -9.46
N GLN A 89 0.35 2.65 -8.52
CA GLN A 89 -1.04 2.80 -8.10
C GLN A 89 -1.34 4.22 -7.56
N ILE A 90 -0.43 4.81 -6.79
CA ILE A 90 -0.56 6.21 -6.35
C ILE A 90 -0.66 7.15 -7.56
N ARG A 91 0.25 7.00 -8.55
CA ARG A 91 0.22 7.84 -9.76
C ARG A 91 -1.07 7.67 -10.56
N GLU A 92 -1.59 6.45 -10.62
CA GLU A 92 -2.87 6.15 -11.27
C GLU A 92 -4.04 6.80 -10.54
N ASN A 93 -4.08 6.75 -9.21
CA ASN A 93 -5.08 7.48 -8.41
C ASN A 93 -5.04 8.99 -8.69
N PHE A 94 -3.85 9.61 -8.72
CA PHE A 94 -3.73 11.03 -9.07
C PHE A 94 -4.17 11.34 -10.51
N ARG A 95 -3.93 10.42 -11.46
CA ARG A 95 -4.42 10.56 -12.85
C ARG A 95 -5.94 10.52 -12.90
N SER A 96 -6.56 9.54 -12.24
CA SER A 96 -8.02 9.43 -12.12
C SER A 96 -8.63 10.63 -11.40
N GLY A 97 -7.98 11.11 -10.32
CA GLY A 97 -8.37 12.32 -9.60
C GLY A 97 -8.34 13.58 -10.48
N ARG A 98 -7.38 13.69 -11.41
CA ARG A 98 -7.34 14.78 -12.38
C ARG A 98 -8.52 14.75 -13.35
N HIS A 99 -8.92 13.58 -13.83
CA HIS A 99 -10.11 13.45 -14.68
C HIS A 99 -11.37 13.86 -13.91
N ALA A 100 -11.52 13.39 -12.66
CA ALA A 100 -12.62 13.80 -11.80
C ALA A 100 -12.63 15.32 -11.57
N LEU A 101 -11.45 15.94 -11.38
CA LEU A 101 -11.32 17.38 -11.20
C LEU A 101 -11.78 18.16 -12.43
N VAL A 102 -11.38 17.72 -13.63
CA VAL A 102 -11.81 18.36 -14.89
C VAL A 102 -13.33 18.28 -15.04
N ILE A 103 -13.93 17.13 -14.76
CA ILE A 103 -15.38 16.95 -14.83
C ILE A 103 -16.07 17.85 -13.79
N GLY A 104 -15.59 17.86 -12.54
CA GLY A 104 -16.14 18.71 -11.47
C GLY A 104 -16.04 20.20 -11.80
N LEU A 105 -14.90 20.65 -12.33
CA LEU A 105 -14.71 22.03 -12.78
C LEU A 105 -15.60 22.39 -13.97
N ALA A 106 -15.82 21.47 -14.92
CA ALA A 106 -16.71 21.69 -16.05
C ALA A 106 -18.17 21.87 -15.57
N ILE A 107 -18.63 21.01 -14.66
CA ILE A 107 -19.98 21.10 -14.06
C ILE A 107 -20.11 22.41 -13.28
N LEU A 108 -19.14 22.74 -12.42
CA LEU A 108 -19.14 23.98 -11.65
C LEU A 108 -19.18 25.21 -12.56
N SER A 109 -18.37 25.22 -13.62
CA SER A 109 -18.33 26.32 -14.59
C SER A 109 -19.67 26.47 -15.31
N ALA A 110 -20.30 25.35 -15.72
CA ALA A 110 -21.64 25.37 -16.32
C ALA A 110 -22.70 25.89 -15.34
N CYS A 111 -22.64 25.47 -14.08
CA CYS A 111 -23.55 25.92 -13.02
C CYS A 111 -23.42 27.43 -12.76
N LEU A 112 -22.18 27.93 -12.66
CA LEU A 112 -21.91 29.36 -12.46
C LEU A 112 -22.32 30.19 -13.68
N ALA A 113 -22.04 29.72 -14.89
CA ALA A 113 -22.48 30.39 -16.11
C ALA A 113 -24.01 30.50 -16.16
N LEU A 114 -24.72 29.41 -15.85
CA LEU A 114 -26.18 29.41 -15.82
C LEU A 114 -26.73 30.34 -14.74
N ALA A 115 -26.12 30.37 -13.55
CA ALA A 115 -26.49 31.27 -12.47
C ALA A 115 -26.37 32.75 -12.88
N VAL A 116 -25.29 33.12 -13.57
CA VAL A 116 -25.09 34.49 -14.08
C VAL A 116 -26.11 34.83 -15.17
N THR A 117 -26.45 33.89 -16.06
CA THR A 117 -27.45 34.15 -17.11
C THR A 117 -28.88 34.27 -16.58
N LEU A 118 -29.19 33.65 -15.44
CA LEU A 118 -30.52 33.68 -14.83
C LEU A 118 -30.78 34.97 -14.03
N ALA A 119 -29.72 35.69 -13.62
CA ALA A 119 -29.82 36.94 -12.88
C ALA A 119 -28.74 37.96 -13.29
N PRO A 120 -28.72 38.42 -14.55
CA PRO A 120 -27.83 39.50 -14.97
C PRO A 120 -28.30 40.82 -14.33
N GLU A 121 -27.48 41.38 -13.43
CA GLU A 121 -27.64 42.71 -12.81
C GLU A 121 -28.98 43.03 -12.11
N GLY A 122 -29.68 42.01 -11.58
CA GLY A 122 -30.93 42.21 -10.81
C GLY A 122 -31.03 41.26 -9.63
N GLU A 123 -31.67 41.72 -8.55
CA GLU A 123 -31.96 40.93 -7.36
C GLU A 123 -32.77 39.69 -7.77
N ALA A 124 -32.18 38.50 -7.70
CA ALA A 124 -32.89 37.27 -8.05
C ALA A 124 -34.07 37.07 -7.08
N ILE A 125 -35.31 37.09 -7.59
CA ILE A 125 -36.53 36.96 -6.77
C ILE A 125 -37.14 35.56 -7.02
N GLY A 126 -37.64 34.93 -5.95
CA GLY A 126 -38.37 33.65 -6.04
C GLY A 126 -37.53 32.47 -6.53
N ALA A 127 -38.03 31.74 -7.53
CA ALA A 127 -37.43 30.48 -8.01
C ALA A 127 -35.99 30.64 -8.54
N ALA A 128 -35.63 31.81 -9.09
CA ALA A 128 -34.28 32.08 -9.61
C ALA A 128 -33.21 32.06 -8.51
N ARG A 129 -33.52 32.60 -7.32
CA ARG A 129 -32.62 32.57 -6.16
C ARG A 129 -32.41 31.17 -5.61
N ILE A 130 -33.49 30.39 -5.51
CA ILE A 130 -33.43 28.98 -5.09
C ILE A 130 -32.59 28.16 -6.07
N ALA A 131 -32.75 28.40 -7.39
CA ALA A 131 -31.94 27.74 -8.41
C ALA A 131 -30.45 28.11 -8.29
N GLN A 132 -30.12 29.39 -8.07
CA GLN A 132 -28.75 29.85 -7.84
C GLN A 132 -28.11 29.17 -6.62
N GLU A 133 -28.79 29.16 -5.48
CA GLU A 133 -28.29 28.51 -4.26
C GLU A 133 -28.11 26.99 -4.48
N SER A 134 -29.05 26.35 -5.18
CA SER A 134 -28.96 24.93 -5.54
C SER A 134 -27.78 24.62 -6.47
N LEU A 135 -27.51 25.50 -7.44
CA LEU A 135 -26.38 25.37 -8.37
C LEU A 135 -25.03 25.51 -7.65
N VAL A 136 -24.93 26.40 -6.66
CA VAL A 136 -23.74 26.50 -5.80
C VAL A 136 -23.54 25.23 -4.99
N ILE A 137 -24.61 24.68 -4.40
CA ILE A 137 -24.55 23.41 -3.67
C ILE A 137 -24.12 22.27 -4.62
N LEU A 138 -24.71 22.17 -5.81
CA LEU A 138 -24.35 21.15 -6.80
C LEU A 138 -22.89 21.28 -7.25
N GLY A 139 -22.40 22.50 -7.46
CA GLY A 139 -21.01 22.78 -7.80
C GLY A 139 -20.03 22.33 -6.72
N TRP A 140 -20.35 22.57 -5.44
CA TRP A 140 -19.55 22.06 -4.33
C TRP A 140 -19.60 20.52 -4.26
N VAL A 141 -20.78 19.92 -4.43
CA VAL A 141 -20.98 18.45 -4.49
C VAL A 141 -20.32 17.83 -5.71
N ALA A 142 -19.99 18.58 -6.76
CA ALA A 142 -19.18 18.06 -7.86
C ALA A 142 -17.68 18.01 -7.50
N LEU A 143 -17.23 18.88 -6.58
CA LEU A 143 -15.82 19.05 -6.22
C LEU A 143 -15.34 18.09 -5.11
N TRP A 144 -16.25 17.49 -4.33
CA TRP A 144 -15.88 16.64 -3.19
C TRP A 144 -15.03 15.43 -3.60
N ARG A 145 -15.40 14.72 -4.67
CA ARG A 145 -14.73 13.47 -5.08
C ARG A 145 -13.30 13.71 -5.54
N PRO A 146 -13.01 14.73 -6.37
CA PRO A 146 -11.63 15.15 -6.62
C PRO A 146 -10.87 15.44 -5.34
N ALA A 147 -11.43 16.26 -4.44
CA ALA A 147 -10.77 16.62 -3.19
C ALA A 147 -10.46 15.40 -2.31
N GLU A 148 -11.39 14.45 -2.22
CA GLU A 148 -11.21 13.18 -1.51
C GLU A 148 -10.04 12.36 -2.07
N ILE A 149 -9.97 12.22 -3.40
CA ILE A 149 -8.89 11.48 -4.06
C ILE A 149 -7.52 12.13 -3.76
N PHE A 150 -7.45 13.45 -3.84
CA PHE A 150 -6.20 14.19 -3.60
C PHE A 150 -5.81 14.25 -2.11
N LEU A 151 -6.76 14.11 -1.19
CA LEU A 151 -6.50 14.28 0.24
C LEU A 151 -6.34 12.95 0.99
N TYR A 152 -7.14 11.94 0.66
CA TYR A 152 -7.28 10.72 1.46
C TYR A 152 -6.89 9.44 0.72
N ASP A 153 -7.32 9.25 -0.54
CA ASP A 153 -7.18 7.95 -1.22
C ASP A 153 -5.74 7.46 -1.41
N TRP A 154 -4.78 8.39 -1.53
CA TRP A 154 -3.36 8.03 -1.71
C TRP A 154 -2.66 7.69 -0.40
N LEU A 155 -3.16 8.19 0.73
CA LEU A 155 -2.54 8.05 2.05
C LEU A 155 -2.38 6.57 2.48
N PRO A 156 -3.40 5.69 2.40
CA PRO A 156 -3.23 4.28 2.76
C PRO A 156 -2.23 3.57 1.82
N ILE A 157 -2.22 3.91 0.53
CA ILE A 157 -1.29 3.32 -0.44
C ILE A 157 0.14 3.77 -0.16
N ALA A 158 0.34 5.04 0.23
CA ALA A 158 1.64 5.56 0.63
C ALA A 158 2.18 4.90 1.90
N ARG A 159 1.31 4.65 2.90
CA ARG A 159 1.68 3.88 4.10
C ARG A 159 2.09 2.45 3.74
N ARG A 160 1.32 1.76 2.90
CA ARG A 160 1.65 0.41 2.43
C ARG A 160 2.98 0.38 1.67
N ARG A 161 3.22 1.36 0.79
CA ARG A 161 4.51 1.53 0.09
C ARG A 161 5.67 1.71 1.05
N ALA A 162 5.49 2.50 2.12
CA ALA A 162 6.54 2.71 3.12
C ALA A 162 6.89 1.40 3.85
N ARG A 163 5.90 0.57 4.20
CA ARG A 163 6.12 -0.77 4.80
C ARG A 163 6.92 -1.67 3.87
N PHE A 164 6.55 -1.76 2.59
CA PHE A 164 7.29 -2.54 1.61
C PHE A 164 8.73 -2.06 1.40
N ARG A 165 8.96 -0.75 1.37
CA ARG A 165 10.33 -0.20 1.29
C ARG A 165 11.16 -0.54 2.52
N ARG A 166 10.55 -0.49 3.70
CA ARG A 166 11.20 -0.86 4.95
C ARG A 166 11.59 -2.34 4.96
N LEU A 167 10.71 -3.21 4.47
CA LEU A 167 10.97 -4.64 4.30
C LEU A 167 12.07 -4.92 3.27
N ALA A 168 12.07 -4.22 2.14
CA ALA A 168 13.12 -4.35 1.12
C ALA A 168 14.51 -3.90 1.64
N GLY A 169 14.54 -2.91 2.54
CA GLY A 169 15.76 -2.42 3.19
C GLY A 169 16.15 -3.17 4.47
N ALA A 170 15.40 -4.20 4.87
CA ALA A 170 15.66 -4.95 6.10
C ALA A 170 16.92 -5.81 5.98
N THR A 171 17.60 -6.02 7.11
CA THR A 171 18.69 -7.01 7.19
C THR A 171 18.06 -8.40 7.19
N LEU A 172 18.40 -9.21 6.19
CA LEU A 172 17.84 -10.55 5.99
C LEU A 172 18.93 -11.59 6.26
N THR A 173 18.70 -12.47 7.23
CA THR A 173 19.66 -13.52 7.61
C THR A 173 18.96 -14.86 7.65
N VAL A 174 19.58 -15.88 7.05
CA VAL A 174 19.12 -17.27 7.14
C VAL A 174 19.92 -17.97 8.25
N LEU A 175 19.21 -18.60 9.17
CA LEU A 175 19.77 -19.34 10.31
C LEU A 175 19.43 -20.83 10.17
N GLY A 176 20.44 -21.68 10.37
CA GLY A 176 20.25 -23.12 10.48
C GLY A 176 19.91 -23.50 11.92
N ASP A 177 18.66 -23.82 12.21
CA ASP A 177 18.25 -24.26 13.56
C ASP A 177 18.48 -25.76 13.76
N THR A 178 18.93 -26.15 14.97
CA THR A 178 18.69 -27.48 15.54
C THR A 178 17.30 -27.47 16.20
N PRO A 179 16.48 -28.54 16.12
CA PRO A 179 15.06 -28.46 16.43
C PRO A 179 14.83 -28.33 17.94
N VAL A 180 14.55 -27.13 18.46
CA VAL A 180 14.07 -26.93 19.84
C VAL A 180 13.03 -25.80 19.97
N GLN A 181 11.80 -26.22 20.32
CA GLN A 181 10.70 -25.58 21.05
C GLN A 181 9.92 -24.37 20.44
N PRO A 182 8.56 -24.40 20.44
CA PRO A 182 7.70 -23.36 19.85
C PRO A 182 7.83 -21.99 20.55
N MET A 183 7.81 -20.92 19.74
CA MET A 183 7.97 -19.53 20.18
C MET A 183 6.79 -19.03 21.03
N ARG A 184 7.12 -18.57 22.24
CA ARG A 184 6.32 -17.59 22.98
C ARG A 184 6.55 -16.21 22.39
N ARG A 185 5.49 -15.41 22.27
CA ARG A 185 5.59 -13.95 22.16
C ARG A 185 6.52 -13.46 23.27
N GLN A 186 7.61 -12.76 22.93
CA GLN A 186 8.28 -11.93 23.92
C GLN A 186 7.46 -10.65 24.05
N PRO A 187 6.80 -10.40 25.19
CA PRO A 187 6.22 -9.09 25.44
C PRO A 187 7.37 -8.09 25.67
N SER A 188 7.08 -6.85 25.30
CA SER A 188 7.90 -5.66 25.53
C SER A 188 8.20 -5.44 27.01
#